data_AF-A0A525HF49-F1
#
_entry.id   AF-A0A525HF49-F1
#
_cell.length_a   1.000
_cell.length_b   1.000
_cell.length_c   1.000
_cell.angle_alpha   90.00
_cell.angle_beta   90.00
_cell.angle_gamma   90.00
#
_symmetry.space_group_name_H-M   'P 1'
#
loop_
_entity.id
_entity.type
_entity.pdbx_description
1 polymer ?
#
loop_
_entity_poly.entity_id
_entity_poly.type
_entity_poly.pdbx_seq_one_letter_code
_entity_poly.pdbx_strand_id
1 'polypeptide(L)'
;MSGGSTIVDLRVSDVDFATSPVAEHVDFTEATPAETAEEPLELDQYESPPSIWGKVFGAVAFLLAAAWVGFIIWYAGPSVLANPQPMVLAQFAAALAAPPAWIGVLWLIALRSSKAEAQRFNATARSMRAEADHLQTVIAAMAKTIEANRLMLGDQITSMMAAASGMAEQISQAGTQAAGLDAAARTAEDKLNVLLATLPKAHAETEALGAKIEATGLTASERAAALDAQLVALGERGKEADAITSGAAERLAANIARMEATSETAGARLESVTATMSETVDGLLDRTASAVDEARKGITAQGDAMAAMLSANQASLDRTATDSATALAERIAAIEAVVNHVADVLNTGQAQVDAMARSIEDSSGAAQRFAGEAAPQLLESLMRIRDTANAAADHAREAIERIVPEASAAIEEAGKEALEKSLAAIAEAQTVAAASAAEASDKLNQQMVAIADASGHIEARLADTSEADGFARRVSTLIESLNSASIDLAAIYASDVPDTSWAAYLKGDRGAFTRRAVKLLDTGDMRAIVQAYENDDTLRDQINRYIHDFEAMLRAVLAQRDSAPIGVTLLSSDMGKLYVALAQAIERLRA
;
A
#
# COMPACT_ATOMS: atom_id res chain seq x y z
N MET A 1 18.79 29.13 27.57
CA MET A 1 18.54 29.12 29.04
C MET A 1 17.58 27.95 29.26
N SER A 2 18.14 26.75 29.46
CA SER A 2 18.40 26.10 30.77
C SER A 2 17.10 25.59 31.41
N GLY A 3 16.88 24.30 31.64
CA GLY A 3 17.72 23.11 31.47
C GLY A 3 17.26 21.99 32.40
N GLY A 4 17.53 20.74 31.99
CA GLY A 4 17.67 19.52 32.80
C GLY A 4 16.43 18.98 33.53
N SER A 5 16.29 17.69 33.86
CA SER A 5 17.14 16.49 33.82
C SER A 5 16.24 15.29 34.22
N THR A 6 16.13 14.18 33.47
CA THR A 6 16.88 12.89 33.61
C THR A 6 16.65 12.18 34.97
N ILE A 7 15.79 11.14 35.05
CA ILE A 7 16.04 9.66 35.10
C ILE A 7 16.94 9.18 36.26
N VAL A 8 16.48 8.14 37.02
CA VAL A 8 17.18 6.95 37.60
C VAL A 8 16.11 6.14 38.38
N ASP A 9 15.48 5.06 37.89
CA ASP A 9 15.87 3.63 37.81
C ASP A 9 16.54 3.01 39.05
N LEU A 10 15.97 1.93 39.61
CA LEU A 10 16.72 0.84 40.27
C LEU A 10 15.77 -0.33 40.66
N ARG A 11 15.69 -1.29 39.72
CA ARG A 11 15.76 -2.76 39.88
C ARG A 11 15.16 -3.42 41.13
N VAL A 12 14.15 -4.24 40.84
CA VAL A 12 13.91 -5.56 41.44
C VAL A 12 15.01 -6.53 40.97
N SER A 13 15.62 -7.28 41.89
CA SER A 13 16.09 -8.67 41.70
C SER A 13 16.75 -9.23 42.98
N ASP A 14 16.37 -10.47 43.30
CA ASP A 14 17.07 -11.50 44.08
C ASP A 14 17.06 -11.38 45.63
N VAL A 15 16.44 -12.34 46.33
CA VAL A 15 17.06 -13.64 46.71
C VAL A 15 16.07 -14.48 47.57
N ASP A 16 16.11 -15.77 47.26
CA ASP A 16 15.60 -17.00 47.88
C ASP A 16 15.16 -17.09 49.36
N PHE A 17 14.19 -18.00 49.49
CA PHE A 17 13.77 -18.74 50.68
C PHE A 17 14.92 -19.48 51.40
N ALA A 18 14.93 -19.44 52.75
CA ALA A 18 15.01 -20.64 53.60
C ALA A 18 14.94 -20.36 55.12
N THR A 19 14.08 -21.15 55.78
CA THR A 19 14.19 -21.71 57.15
C THR A 19 13.91 -20.87 58.42
N SER A 20 12.78 -21.20 59.08
CA SER A 20 12.51 -20.99 60.52
C SER A 20 13.49 -21.79 61.40
N PRO A 21 13.64 -21.45 62.71
CA PRO A 21 12.82 -22.11 63.74
C PRO A 21 12.48 -21.29 65.01
N VAL A 22 11.27 -21.53 65.53
CA VAL A 22 10.82 -21.88 66.92
C VAL A 22 11.49 -21.28 68.18
N ALA A 23 10.59 -20.95 69.14
CA ALA A 23 10.71 -20.65 70.59
C ALA A 23 10.98 -19.18 70.94
N GLU A 24 10.19 -18.51 71.79
CA GLU A 24 10.08 -18.80 73.22
C GLU A 24 8.75 -18.31 73.84
N HIS A 25 8.17 -19.15 74.69
CA HIS A 25 6.98 -18.92 75.52
C HIS A 25 7.44 -18.34 76.86
N VAL A 26 6.83 -17.26 77.35
CA VAL A 26 6.99 -16.81 78.74
C VAL A 26 5.62 -16.66 79.39
N ASP A 27 5.44 -17.51 80.39
CA ASP A 27 4.32 -17.67 81.32
C ASP A 27 4.51 -16.76 82.55
N PHE A 28 3.43 -16.20 83.08
CA PHE A 28 3.39 -15.63 84.43
C PHE A 28 2.06 -16.01 85.11
N THR A 29 2.21 -16.93 86.06
CA THR A 29 1.18 -17.56 86.88
C THR A 29 0.87 -16.73 88.14
N GLU A 30 -0.44 -16.52 88.35
CA GLU A 30 -1.23 -16.70 89.58
C GLU A 30 -0.58 -16.46 90.96
N ALA A 31 -1.09 -15.46 91.70
CA ALA A 31 -0.81 -15.24 93.12
C ALA A 31 -2.02 -15.65 93.99
N THR A 32 -1.78 -16.52 94.98
CA THR A 32 -2.74 -17.13 95.92
C THR A 32 -3.01 -16.23 97.15
N PRO A 33 -4.17 -16.31 97.83
CA PRO A 33 -4.50 -15.53 99.01
C PRO A 33 -4.04 -16.18 100.33
N ALA A 34 -3.64 -15.36 101.31
CA ALA A 34 -3.21 -15.78 102.63
C ALA A 34 -4.40 -15.94 103.62
N GLU A 35 -4.40 -17.06 104.33
CA GLU A 35 -5.37 -17.51 105.33
C GLU A 35 -4.80 -17.23 106.74
N THR A 36 -5.57 -16.58 107.63
CA THR A 36 -5.29 -16.48 109.07
C THR A 36 -6.55 -16.77 109.86
N ALA A 37 -6.55 -17.87 110.61
CA ALA A 37 -7.60 -18.33 111.52
C ALA A 37 -7.31 -17.88 112.96
N GLU A 38 -8.34 -17.40 113.68
CA GLU A 38 -8.33 -17.20 115.15
C GLU A 38 -9.58 -17.88 115.76
N GLU A 39 -9.38 -18.68 116.82
CA GLU A 39 -10.38 -19.47 117.58
C GLU A 39 -11.24 -18.63 118.55
N PRO A 40 -12.47 -19.09 118.93
CA PRO A 40 -13.32 -18.39 119.91
C PRO A 40 -13.14 -18.87 121.38
N LEU A 41 -13.24 -17.94 122.33
CA LEU A 41 -13.16 -18.14 123.80
C LEU A 41 -14.56 -18.29 124.46
N GLU A 42 -14.77 -19.35 125.25
CA GLU A 42 -15.93 -19.57 126.15
C GLU A 42 -15.70 -18.95 127.55
N LEU A 43 -16.77 -18.50 128.23
CA LEU A 43 -16.74 -17.99 129.62
C LEU A 43 -17.86 -18.63 130.48
N ASP A 44 -17.43 -19.26 131.59
CA ASP A 44 -18.23 -20.01 132.58
C ASP A 44 -19.19 -19.19 133.45
N GLN A 45 -20.30 -19.81 133.88
CA GLN A 45 -21.27 -19.30 134.87
C GLN A 45 -20.93 -19.76 136.31
N TYR A 46 -21.15 -18.90 137.31
CA TYR A 46 -20.77 -19.14 138.72
C TYR A 46 -22.00 -19.33 139.65
N GLU A 47 -22.08 -20.45 140.38
CA GLU A 47 -23.06 -20.73 141.45
C GLU A 47 -22.40 -20.59 142.85
N SER A 48 -23.14 -20.14 143.89
CA SER A 48 -22.62 -19.83 145.24
C SER A 48 -23.16 -20.75 146.36
N PRO A 49 -22.39 -21.06 147.45
CA PRO A 49 -22.75 -22.07 148.47
C PRO A 49 -23.44 -21.51 149.74
N PRO A 50 -24.09 -22.37 150.59
CA PRO A 50 -24.82 -21.96 151.79
C PRO A 50 -23.97 -21.86 153.08
N SER A 51 -24.35 -20.95 154.01
CA SER A 51 -23.58 -20.68 155.25
C SER A 51 -23.99 -21.53 156.47
N ILE A 52 -23.00 -22.11 157.16
CA ILE A 52 -23.14 -23.09 158.25
C ILE A 52 -23.29 -22.42 159.64
N TRP A 53 -22.88 -21.16 159.79
CA TRP A 53 -22.74 -20.48 161.09
C TRP A 53 -24.06 -20.24 161.84
N GLY A 54 -25.19 -20.07 161.14
CA GLY A 54 -26.48 -19.83 161.78
C GLY A 54 -27.02 -21.02 162.57
N LYS A 55 -26.68 -22.25 162.17
CA LYS A 55 -27.18 -23.47 162.84
C LYS A 55 -26.47 -23.73 164.16
N VAL A 56 -25.16 -23.43 164.24
CA VAL A 56 -24.35 -23.71 165.44
C VAL A 56 -24.76 -22.80 166.61
N PHE A 57 -24.97 -21.51 166.36
CA PHE A 57 -25.30 -20.54 167.41
C PHE A 57 -26.68 -20.79 168.06
N GLY A 58 -27.66 -21.25 167.26
CA GLY A 58 -28.99 -21.60 167.77
C GLY A 58 -28.99 -22.79 168.73
N ALA A 59 -28.15 -23.80 168.48
CA ALA A 59 -28.04 -24.97 169.35
C ALA A 59 -27.46 -24.62 170.74
N VAL A 60 -26.48 -23.72 170.80
CA VAL A 60 -25.85 -23.29 172.06
C VAL A 60 -26.83 -22.50 172.94
N ALA A 61 -27.63 -21.61 172.36
CA ALA A 61 -28.62 -20.82 173.09
C ALA A 61 -29.70 -21.72 173.73
N PHE A 62 -30.14 -22.76 173.02
CA PHE A 62 -31.14 -23.72 173.52
C PHE A 62 -30.61 -24.53 174.71
N LEU A 63 -29.36 -25.01 174.64
CA LEU A 63 -28.73 -25.75 175.73
C LEU A 63 -28.57 -24.90 176.99
N LEU A 64 -28.18 -23.64 176.86
CA LEU A 64 -28.08 -22.70 177.99
C LEU A 64 -29.42 -22.46 178.69
N ALA A 65 -30.50 -22.29 177.92
CA ALA A 65 -31.84 -22.11 178.49
C ALA A 65 -32.33 -23.37 179.23
N ALA A 66 -32.11 -24.56 178.65
CA ALA A 66 -32.49 -25.83 179.27
C ALA A 66 -31.72 -26.08 180.59
N ALA A 67 -30.42 -25.78 180.60
CA ALA A 67 -29.58 -25.91 181.80
C ALA A 67 -30.07 -25.01 182.95
N TRP A 68 -30.50 -23.78 182.66
CA TRP A 68 -31.02 -22.85 183.66
C TRP A 68 -32.33 -23.34 184.31
N VAL A 69 -33.28 -23.78 183.49
CA VAL A 69 -34.58 -24.28 183.98
C VAL A 69 -34.37 -25.50 184.89
N GLY A 70 -33.48 -26.42 184.51
CA GLY A 70 -33.11 -27.56 185.34
C GLY A 70 -32.48 -27.16 186.68
N PHE A 71 -31.57 -26.18 186.68
CA PHE A 71 -30.91 -25.71 187.89
C PHE A 71 -31.88 -25.12 188.92
N ILE A 72 -32.82 -24.27 188.49
CA ILE A 72 -33.82 -23.66 189.39
C ILE A 72 -34.74 -24.71 190.01
N ILE A 73 -35.20 -25.69 189.24
CA ILE A 73 -36.05 -26.77 189.74
C ILE A 73 -35.33 -27.62 190.78
N TRP A 74 -34.05 -27.92 190.57
CA TRP A 74 -33.25 -28.70 191.53
C TRP A 74 -32.95 -27.92 192.82
N TYR A 75 -32.53 -26.66 192.70
CA TYR A 75 -32.15 -25.84 193.87
C TYR A 75 -33.33 -25.44 194.75
N ALA A 76 -34.42 -24.94 194.15
CA ALA A 76 -35.54 -24.37 194.91
C ALA A 76 -36.79 -25.28 194.95
N GLY A 77 -36.91 -26.26 194.04
CA GLY A 77 -38.10 -27.13 193.95
C GLY A 77 -38.43 -27.87 195.25
N PRO A 78 -37.46 -28.54 195.92
CA PRO A 78 -37.74 -29.28 197.14
C PRO A 78 -38.26 -28.38 198.28
N SER A 79 -37.70 -27.17 198.40
CA SER A 79 -38.14 -26.20 199.41
C SER A 79 -39.55 -25.66 199.16
N VAL A 80 -39.94 -25.50 197.90
CA VAL A 80 -41.24 -24.93 197.52
C VAL A 80 -42.37 -25.96 197.61
N LEU A 81 -42.11 -27.22 197.25
CA LEU A 81 -43.13 -28.28 197.35
C LEU A 81 -43.43 -28.68 198.79
N ALA A 82 -42.44 -28.57 199.70
CA ALA A 82 -42.63 -28.96 201.09
C ALA A 82 -43.58 -28.03 201.86
N ASN A 83 -43.64 -26.74 201.49
CA ASN A 83 -44.56 -25.79 202.12
C ASN A 83 -45.10 -24.77 201.09
N PRO A 84 -46.18 -25.12 200.37
CA PRO A 84 -46.66 -24.30 199.25
C PRO A 84 -47.42 -23.07 199.76
N GLN A 85 -46.69 -21.97 199.92
CA GLN A 85 -47.31 -20.65 200.07
C GLN A 85 -47.51 -20.01 198.68
N PRO A 86 -48.67 -19.38 198.41
CA PRO A 86 -49.00 -18.85 197.08
C PRO A 86 -47.97 -17.83 196.56
N MET A 87 -47.43 -16.99 197.44
CA MET A 87 -46.42 -15.99 197.10
C MET A 87 -45.10 -16.63 196.62
N VAL A 88 -44.65 -17.70 197.30
CA VAL A 88 -43.39 -18.38 196.97
C VAL A 88 -43.51 -19.09 195.62
N LEU A 89 -44.68 -19.67 195.33
CA LEU A 89 -44.99 -20.26 194.02
C LEU A 89 -44.94 -19.23 192.88
N ALA A 90 -45.49 -18.02 193.09
CA ALA A 90 -45.44 -16.95 192.09
C ALA A 90 -44.00 -16.47 191.83
N GLN A 91 -43.20 -16.31 192.89
CA GLN A 91 -41.79 -15.93 192.75
C GLN A 91 -40.95 -17.02 192.05
N PHE A 92 -41.22 -18.29 192.34
CA PHE A 92 -40.56 -19.41 191.68
C PHE A 92 -40.89 -19.47 190.18
N ALA A 93 -42.17 -19.29 189.81
CA ALA A 93 -42.58 -19.23 188.42
C ALA A 93 -41.92 -18.05 187.65
N ALA A 94 -41.83 -16.88 188.28
CA ALA A 94 -41.15 -15.72 187.69
C ALA A 94 -39.64 -15.96 187.51
N ALA A 95 -38.96 -16.57 188.48
CA ALA A 95 -37.54 -16.89 188.42
C ALA A 95 -37.22 -17.94 187.34
N LEU A 96 -38.12 -18.88 187.10
CA LEU A 96 -38.00 -19.90 186.05
C LEU A 96 -38.08 -19.28 184.64
N ALA A 97 -38.95 -18.28 184.45
CA ALA A 97 -39.26 -17.71 183.14
C ALA A 97 -38.35 -16.56 182.69
N ALA A 98 -37.74 -15.80 183.61
CA ALA A 98 -37.05 -14.56 183.24
C ALA A 98 -35.79 -14.77 182.36
N PRO A 99 -34.84 -15.68 182.69
CA PRO A 99 -33.61 -15.82 181.90
C PRO A 99 -33.80 -16.44 180.49
N PRO A 100 -34.66 -17.45 180.29
CA PRO A 100 -34.97 -17.96 178.94
C PRO A 100 -35.52 -16.88 178.00
N ALA A 101 -36.33 -15.95 178.51
CA ALA A 101 -36.87 -14.85 177.72
C ALA A 101 -35.77 -13.90 177.21
N TRP A 102 -34.76 -13.59 178.04
CA TRP A 102 -33.61 -12.77 177.63
C TRP A 102 -32.73 -13.47 176.59
N ILE A 103 -32.50 -14.77 176.73
CA ILE A 103 -31.74 -15.56 175.75
C ILE A 103 -32.45 -15.56 174.38
N GLY A 104 -33.78 -15.68 174.37
CA GLY A 104 -34.58 -15.61 173.13
C GLY A 104 -34.51 -14.25 172.44
N VAL A 105 -34.54 -13.14 173.21
CA VAL A 105 -34.41 -11.78 172.66
C VAL A 105 -33.00 -11.55 172.08
N LEU A 106 -31.95 -12.02 172.75
CA LEU A 106 -30.57 -11.93 172.25
C LEU A 106 -30.37 -12.71 170.94
N TRP A 107 -31.00 -13.89 170.82
CA TRP A 107 -30.95 -14.69 169.59
C TRP A 107 -31.60 -13.96 168.40
N LEU A 108 -32.77 -13.32 168.59
CA LEU A 108 -33.43 -12.55 167.54
C LEU A 108 -32.65 -11.30 167.09
N ILE A 109 -31.89 -10.67 167.99
CA ILE A 109 -31.02 -9.54 167.64
C ILE A 109 -29.82 -10.01 166.81
N ALA A 110 -29.22 -11.16 167.14
CA ALA A 110 -28.06 -11.70 166.42
C ALA A 110 -28.37 -12.12 164.96
N LEU A 111 -29.59 -12.59 164.69
CA LEU A 111 -30.03 -12.92 163.32
C LEU A 111 -30.28 -11.68 162.44
N ARG A 112 -30.48 -10.50 163.04
CA ARG A 112 -30.90 -9.29 162.32
C ARG A 112 -29.75 -8.41 161.83
N SER A 113 -28.49 -8.70 162.16
CA SER A 113 -27.33 -7.89 161.76
C SER A 113 -26.46 -8.52 160.67
N SER A 114 -27.04 -9.30 159.77
CA SER A 114 -26.30 -9.98 158.71
C SER A 114 -25.99 -9.04 157.55
N LYS A 115 -24.68 -8.94 157.26
CA LYS A 115 -23.97 -8.21 156.20
C LYS A 115 -24.44 -8.46 154.75
N ALA A 116 -25.57 -9.15 154.56
CA ALA A 116 -26.19 -9.43 153.27
C ALA A 116 -26.83 -8.19 152.61
N GLU A 117 -27.30 -7.22 153.40
CA GLU A 117 -27.89 -5.98 152.85
C GLU A 117 -26.83 -4.95 152.41
N ALA A 118 -25.65 -4.92 153.05
CA ALA A 118 -24.56 -4.03 152.66
C ALA A 118 -23.80 -4.52 151.39
N GLN A 119 -23.81 -5.83 151.10
CA GLN A 119 -23.20 -6.38 149.88
C GLN A 119 -24.10 -6.22 148.64
N ARG A 120 -25.44 -6.25 148.79
CA ARG A 120 -26.37 -6.01 147.66
C ARG A 120 -26.26 -4.59 147.11
N PHE A 121 -26.08 -3.57 147.94
CA PHE A 121 -25.93 -2.18 147.45
C PHE A 121 -24.58 -1.88 146.77
N ASN A 122 -23.50 -2.60 147.12
CA ASN A 122 -22.20 -2.46 146.45
C ASN A 122 -22.15 -3.20 145.10
N ALA A 123 -22.89 -4.31 144.95
CA ALA A 123 -23.00 -5.06 143.70
C ALA A 123 -23.78 -4.28 142.63
N THR A 124 -24.90 -3.65 142.99
CA THR A 124 -25.71 -2.84 142.05
C THR A 124 -25.00 -1.55 141.60
N ALA A 125 -24.15 -0.96 142.45
CA ALA A 125 -23.37 0.23 142.11
C ALA A 125 -22.13 -0.07 141.23
N ARG A 126 -21.70 -1.33 141.13
CA ARG A 126 -20.63 -1.79 140.22
C ARG A 126 -21.19 -2.28 138.88
N SER A 127 -22.37 -2.91 138.86
CA SER A 127 -23.01 -3.27 137.57
C SER A 127 -23.39 -2.02 136.78
N MET A 128 -23.93 -0.97 137.41
CA MET A 128 -24.22 0.29 136.72
C MET A 128 -22.98 1.06 136.23
N ARG A 129 -21.80 0.87 136.83
CA ARG A 129 -20.55 1.48 136.33
C ARG A 129 -19.91 0.67 135.21
N ALA A 130 -19.99 -0.66 135.25
CA ALA A 130 -19.56 -1.52 134.16
C ALA A 130 -20.44 -1.37 132.90
N GLU A 131 -21.75 -1.18 133.08
CA GLU A 131 -22.68 -0.90 131.96
C GLU A 131 -22.39 0.46 131.30
N ALA A 132 -21.97 1.47 132.08
CA ALA A 132 -21.63 2.79 131.58
C ALA A 132 -20.28 2.81 130.81
N ASP A 133 -19.26 2.10 131.29
CA ASP A 133 -17.99 1.93 130.57
C ASP A 133 -18.14 1.08 129.30
N HIS A 134 -19.03 0.08 129.31
CA HIS A 134 -19.36 -0.70 128.13
C HIS A 134 -20.10 0.13 127.07
N LEU A 135 -21.06 0.98 127.47
CA LEU A 135 -21.73 1.93 126.57
C LEU A 135 -20.76 2.98 126.00
N GLN A 136 -19.82 3.51 126.80
CA GLN A 136 -18.80 4.45 126.29
C GLN A 136 -17.82 3.78 125.32
N THR A 137 -17.45 2.52 125.56
CA THR A 137 -16.57 1.75 124.66
C THR A 137 -17.28 1.42 123.34
N VAL A 138 -18.58 1.07 123.38
CA VAL A 138 -19.39 0.81 122.17
C VAL A 138 -19.65 2.08 121.36
N ILE A 139 -19.88 3.23 122.01
CA ILE A 139 -20.05 4.51 121.32
C ILE A 139 -18.72 5.01 120.71
N ALA A 140 -17.59 4.84 121.40
CA ALA A 140 -16.27 5.14 120.85
C ALA A 140 -15.90 4.21 119.69
N ALA A 141 -16.27 2.92 119.77
CA ALA A 141 -16.12 1.97 118.67
C ALA A 141 -16.99 2.36 117.47
N MET A 142 -18.28 2.66 117.67
CA MET A 142 -19.19 3.12 116.61
C MET A 142 -18.76 4.44 115.97
N ALA A 143 -18.24 5.41 116.74
CA ALA A 143 -17.71 6.65 116.18
C ALA A 143 -16.49 6.39 115.27
N LYS A 144 -15.64 5.42 115.64
CA LYS A 144 -14.49 5.00 114.84
C LYS A 144 -14.91 4.23 113.58
N THR A 145 -15.93 3.38 113.64
CA THR A 145 -16.50 2.69 112.45
C THR A 145 -17.29 3.62 111.54
N ILE A 146 -17.95 4.65 112.06
CA ILE A 146 -18.66 5.65 111.25
C ILE A 146 -17.67 6.55 110.50
N GLU A 147 -16.57 6.96 111.13
CA GLU A 147 -15.52 7.74 110.45
C GLU A 147 -14.77 6.89 109.40
N ALA A 148 -14.48 5.62 109.72
CA ALA A 148 -13.93 4.66 108.75
C ALA A 148 -14.89 4.40 107.58
N ASN A 149 -16.21 4.27 107.85
CA ASN A 149 -17.22 4.15 106.80
C ASN A 149 -17.36 5.43 105.98
N ARG A 150 -17.20 6.63 106.56
CA ARG A 150 -17.23 7.89 105.78
C ARG A 150 -16.05 8.03 104.84
N LEU A 151 -14.85 7.59 105.27
CA LEU A 151 -13.67 7.56 104.41
C LEU A 151 -13.79 6.49 103.32
N MET A 152 -14.26 5.28 103.64
CA MET A 152 -14.51 4.24 102.62
C MET A 152 -15.63 4.64 101.65
N LEU A 153 -16.73 5.26 102.11
CA LEU A 153 -17.79 5.77 101.23
C LEU A 153 -17.32 6.93 100.35
N GLY A 154 -16.45 7.81 100.85
CA GLY A 154 -15.84 8.87 100.05
C GLY A 154 -14.98 8.30 98.92
N ASP A 155 -14.12 7.33 99.23
CA ASP A 155 -13.24 6.67 98.26
C ASP A 155 -14.03 5.78 97.26
N GLN A 156 -15.12 5.16 97.73
CA GLN A 156 -16.02 4.36 96.90
C GLN A 156 -16.87 5.22 95.95
N ILE A 157 -17.29 6.42 96.36
CA ILE A 157 -17.99 7.37 95.48
C ILE A 157 -17.04 7.94 94.41
N THR A 158 -15.78 8.21 94.76
CA THR A 158 -14.78 8.71 93.80
C THR A 158 -14.38 7.64 92.80
N SER A 159 -14.17 6.38 93.22
CA SER A 159 -13.88 5.27 92.30
C SER A 159 -15.10 4.92 91.43
N MET A 160 -16.32 5.03 91.93
CA MET A 160 -17.55 4.82 91.16
C MET A 160 -17.79 5.96 90.13
N MET A 161 -17.42 7.21 90.43
CA MET A 161 -17.44 8.30 89.43
C MET A 161 -16.33 8.15 88.37
N ALA A 162 -15.14 7.68 88.75
CA ALA A 162 -14.08 7.34 87.79
C ALA A 162 -14.46 6.16 86.89
N ALA A 163 -15.15 5.14 87.44
CA ALA A 163 -15.68 4.02 86.68
C ALA A 163 -16.84 4.45 85.76
N ALA A 164 -17.74 5.32 86.22
CA ALA A 164 -18.85 5.83 85.41
C ALA A 164 -18.37 6.71 84.24
N SER A 165 -17.31 7.51 84.43
CA SER A 165 -16.68 8.27 83.35
C SER A 165 -15.94 7.36 82.35
N GLY A 166 -15.22 6.33 82.81
CA GLY A 166 -14.63 5.32 81.94
C GLY A 166 -15.66 4.51 81.13
N MET A 167 -16.82 4.21 81.73
CA MET A 167 -17.91 3.49 81.06
C MET A 167 -18.64 4.38 80.04
N ALA A 168 -18.79 5.68 80.32
CA ALA A 168 -19.33 6.64 79.36
C ALA A 168 -18.41 6.83 78.13
N GLU A 169 -17.09 6.84 78.34
CA GLU A 169 -16.09 6.86 77.26
C GLU A 169 -16.15 5.58 76.41
N GLN A 170 -16.27 4.41 77.03
CA GLN A 170 -16.43 3.12 76.32
C GLN A 170 -17.74 3.04 75.52
N ILE A 171 -18.86 3.56 76.04
CA ILE A 171 -20.15 3.59 75.34
C ILE A 171 -20.09 4.54 74.13
N SER A 172 -19.36 5.66 74.25
CA SER A 172 -19.13 6.59 73.12
C SER A 172 -18.25 5.97 72.03
N GLN A 173 -17.20 5.24 72.42
CA GLN A 173 -16.36 4.48 71.47
C GLN A 173 -17.12 3.34 70.79
N ALA A 174 -17.98 2.62 71.51
CA ALA A 174 -18.83 1.59 70.92
C ALA A 174 -19.85 2.19 69.93
N GLY A 175 -20.41 3.37 70.23
CA GLY A 175 -21.32 4.09 69.32
C GLY A 175 -20.65 4.55 68.02
N THR A 176 -19.40 5.01 68.10
CA THR A 176 -18.63 5.40 66.90
C THR A 176 -18.18 4.19 66.07
N GLN A 177 -17.84 3.07 66.70
CA GLN A 177 -17.55 1.81 65.99
C GLN A 177 -18.79 1.23 65.29
N ALA A 178 -19.97 1.28 65.93
CA ALA A 178 -21.23 0.84 65.33
C ALA A 178 -21.62 1.71 64.11
N ALA A 179 -21.42 3.03 64.20
CA ALA A 179 -21.65 3.94 63.08
C ALA A 179 -20.66 3.71 61.93
N GLY A 180 -19.39 3.42 62.23
CA GLY A 180 -18.38 3.06 61.23
C GLY A 180 -18.69 1.75 60.50
N LEU A 181 -19.20 0.74 61.22
CA LEU A 181 -19.64 -0.52 60.64
C LEU A 181 -20.88 -0.37 59.75
N ASP A 182 -21.86 0.44 60.13
CA ASP A 182 -23.05 0.71 59.30
C ASP A 182 -22.67 1.45 58.00
N ALA A 183 -21.77 2.44 58.10
CA ALA A 183 -21.26 3.16 56.92
C ALA A 183 -20.44 2.25 55.99
N ALA A 184 -19.62 1.37 56.54
CA ALA A 184 -18.85 0.39 55.77
C ALA A 184 -19.77 -0.65 55.10
N ALA A 185 -20.80 -1.13 55.79
CA ALA A 185 -21.79 -2.06 55.25
C ALA A 185 -22.57 -1.45 54.08
N ARG A 186 -23.04 -0.20 54.21
CA ARG A 186 -23.72 0.52 53.11
C ARG A 186 -22.80 0.75 51.91
N THR A 187 -21.55 1.11 52.16
CA THR A 187 -20.55 1.27 51.09
C THR A 187 -20.26 -0.05 50.38
N ALA A 188 -20.22 -1.16 51.11
CA ALA A 188 -20.06 -2.49 50.54
C ALA A 188 -21.31 -2.90 49.73
N GLU A 189 -22.50 -2.60 50.22
CA GLU A 189 -23.77 -2.85 49.52
C GLU A 189 -23.88 -2.03 48.22
N ASP A 190 -23.51 -0.75 48.25
CA ASP A 190 -23.44 0.11 47.06
C ASP A 190 -22.44 -0.42 46.04
N LYS A 191 -21.23 -0.80 46.48
CA LYS A 191 -20.22 -1.40 45.60
C LYS A 191 -20.67 -2.74 45.02
N LEU A 192 -21.33 -3.58 45.81
CA LEU A 192 -21.87 -4.86 45.35
C LEU A 192 -22.98 -4.64 44.33
N ASN A 193 -23.87 -3.65 44.54
CA ASN A 193 -24.90 -3.27 43.58
C ASN A 193 -24.30 -2.74 42.28
N VAL A 194 -23.22 -1.95 42.34
CA VAL A 194 -22.49 -1.50 41.14
C VAL A 194 -21.83 -2.69 40.43
N LEU A 195 -21.22 -3.64 41.16
CA LEU A 195 -20.63 -4.85 40.56
C LEU A 195 -21.69 -5.75 39.91
N LEU A 196 -22.85 -5.93 40.55
CA LEU A 196 -23.98 -6.68 40.00
C LEU A 196 -24.60 -5.98 38.78
N ALA A 197 -24.57 -4.65 38.71
CA ALA A 197 -25.02 -3.88 37.56
C ALA A 197 -24.00 -3.84 36.40
N THR A 198 -22.71 -4.00 36.70
CA THR A 198 -21.62 -3.93 35.70
C THR A 198 -21.22 -5.28 35.13
N LEU A 199 -21.40 -6.38 35.87
CA LEU A 199 -21.19 -7.75 35.39
C LEU A 199 -21.96 -8.09 34.09
N PRO A 200 -23.26 -7.78 33.96
CA PRO A 200 -24.01 -8.04 32.73
C PRO A 200 -23.51 -7.20 31.55
N LYS A 201 -23.09 -5.96 31.80
CA LYS A 201 -22.53 -5.08 30.77
C LYS A 201 -21.18 -5.58 30.28
N ALA A 202 -20.29 -5.98 31.20
CA ALA A 202 -19.02 -6.60 30.85
C ALA A 202 -19.24 -7.89 30.05
N HIS A 203 -20.24 -8.69 30.40
CA HIS A 203 -20.54 -9.91 29.65
C HIS A 203 -21.06 -9.62 28.23
N ALA A 204 -21.98 -8.67 28.08
CA ALA A 204 -22.47 -8.21 26.78
C ALA A 204 -21.36 -7.60 25.91
N GLU A 205 -20.44 -6.84 26.50
CA GLU A 205 -19.27 -6.31 25.80
C GLU A 205 -18.32 -7.43 25.35
N THR A 206 -18.11 -8.48 26.16
CA THR A 206 -17.29 -9.64 25.75
C THR A 206 -17.94 -10.47 24.64
N GLU A 207 -19.27 -10.64 24.64
CA GLU A 207 -19.98 -11.30 23.54
C GLU A 207 -19.93 -10.46 22.27
N ALA A 208 -20.13 -9.15 22.36
CA ALA A 208 -20.03 -8.24 21.23
C ALA A 208 -18.60 -8.21 20.65
N LEU A 209 -17.58 -8.25 21.50
CA LEU A 209 -16.19 -8.37 21.08
C LEU A 209 -15.93 -9.71 20.39
N GLY A 210 -16.45 -10.82 20.94
CA GLY A 210 -16.38 -12.15 20.33
C GLY A 210 -16.99 -12.18 18.94
N ALA A 211 -18.21 -11.66 18.78
CA ALA A 211 -18.89 -11.57 17.49
C ALA A 211 -18.13 -10.70 16.48
N LYS A 212 -17.52 -9.59 16.93
CA LYS A 212 -16.72 -8.71 16.07
C LYS A 212 -15.41 -9.38 15.65
N ILE A 213 -14.76 -10.12 16.54
CA ILE A 213 -13.56 -10.93 16.22
C ILE A 213 -13.91 -12.02 15.22
N GLU A 214 -15.02 -12.71 15.40
CA GLU A 214 -15.48 -13.76 14.48
C GLU A 214 -15.80 -13.19 13.09
N ALA A 215 -16.57 -12.10 13.03
CA ALA A 215 -16.89 -11.43 11.76
C ALA A 215 -15.62 -10.92 11.04
N THR A 216 -14.70 -10.32 11.79
CA THR A 216 -13.42 -9.85 11.24
C THR A 216 -12.56 -11.02 10.78
N GLY A 217 -12.55 -12.13 11.53
CA GLY A 217 -11.85 -13.37 11.17
C GLY A 217 -12.40 -14.00 9.90
N LEU A 218 -13.73 -14.03 9.74
CA LEU A 218 -14.39 -14.53 8.54
C LEU A 218 -14.02 -13.66 7.33
N THR A 219 -14.14 -12.33 7.44
CA THR A 219 -13.76 -11.41 6.36
C THR A 219 -12.27 -11.50 6.04
N ALA A 220 -11.40 -11.62 7.03
CA ALA A 220 -9.97 -11.80 6.82
C ALA A 220 -9.68 -13.12 6.08
N SER A 221 -10.38 -14.21 6.43
CA SER A 221 -10.27 -15.50 5.75
C SER A 221 -10.76 -15.43 4.30
N GLU A 222 -11.89 -14.77 4.04
CA GLU A 222 -12.40 -14.56 2.68
C GLU A 222 -11.42 -13.75 1.84
N ARG A 223 -10.84 -12.68 2.40
CA ARG A 223 -9.82 -11.86 1.74
C ARG A 223 -8.53 -12.65 1.48
N ALA A 224 -8.10 -13.50 2.41
CA ALA A 224 -6.95 -14.37 2.22
C ALA A 224 -7.19 -15.40 1.11
N ALA A 225 -8.37 -16.03 1.06
CA ALA A 225 -8.74 -16.96 0.00
C ALA A 225 -8.84 -16.26 -1.37
N ALA A 226 -9.39 -15.04 -1.42
CA ALA A 226 -9.44 -14.24 -2.64
C ALA A 226 -8.04 -13.83 -3.11
N LEU A 227 -7.13 -13.49 -2.19
CA LEU A 227 -5.74 -13.18 -2.50
C LEU A 227 -5.01 -14.42 -3.05
N ASP A 228 -5.19 -15.59 -2.44
CA ASP A 228 -4.60 -16.84 -2.91
C ASP A 228 -5.07 -17.20 -4.33
N ALA A 229 -6.37 -17.06 -4.60
CA ALA A 229 -6.93 -17.23 -5.94
C ALA A 229 -6.34 -16.22 -6.95
N GLN A 230 -6.15 -14.97 -6.55
CA GLN A 230 -5.50 -13.96 -7.40
C GLN A 230 -4.03 -14.26 -7.66
N LEU A 231 -3.29 -14.76 -6.67
CA LEU A 231 -1.89 -15.16 -6.82
C LEU A 231 -1.74 -16.36 -7.75
N VAL A 232 -2.63 -17.36 -7.66
CA VAL A 232 -2.67 -18.48 -8.60
C VAL A 232 -2.98 -17.99 -10.02
N ALA A 233 -3.98 -17.11 -10.18
CA ALA A 233 -4.32 -16.54 -11.49
C ALA A 233 -3.18 -15.69 -12.06
N LEU A 234 -2.45 -14.96 -11.21
CA LEU A 234 -1.26 -14.20 -11.61
C LEU A 234 -0.11 -15.12 -12.03
N GLY A 235 0.08 -16.24 -11.32
CA GLY A 235 1.07 -17.27 -11.68
C GLY A 235 0.79 -17.90 -13.05
N GLU A 236 -0.47 -18.23 -13.34
CA GLU A 236 -0.86 -18.77 -14.65
C GLU A 236 -0.73 -17.73 -15.77
N ARG A 237 -1.17 -16.48 -15.54
CA ARG A 237 -0.93 -15.38 -16.49
C ARG A 237 0.56 -15.11 -16.72
N GLY A 238 1.39 -15.26 -15.68
CA GLY A 238 2.85 -15.16 -15.80
C GLY A 238 3.43 -16.22 -16.71
N LYS A 239 3.00 -17.48 -16.57
CA LYS A 239 3.40 -18.58 -17.48
C LYS A 239 2.93 -18.34 -18.91
N GLU A 240 1.70 -17.85 -19.09
CA GLU A 240 1.16 -17.53 -20.42
C GLU A 240 1.96 -16.38 -21.09
N ALA A 241 2.26 -15.32 -20.34
CA ALA A 241 3.08 -14.21 -20.83
C ALA A 241 4.51 -14.65 -21.18
N ASP A 242 5.10 -15.55 -20.39
CA ASP A 242 6.41 -16.13 -20.67
C ASP A 242 6.39 -17.01 -21.93
N ALA A 243 5.36 -17.84 -22.09
CA ALA A 243 5.16 -18.64 -23.30
C ALA A 243 4.97 -17.77 -24.57
N ILE A 244 4.20 -16.68 -24.47
CA ILE A 244 4.01 -15.72 -25.57
C ILE A 244 5.34 -15.04 -25.91
N THR A 245 6.10 -14.63 -24.89
CA THR A 245 7.38 -13.94 -25.06
C THR A 245 8.44 -14.87 -25.66
N SER A 246 8.53 -16.12 -25.18
CA SER A 246 9.39 -17.16 -25.77
C SER A 246 9.00 -17.44 -27.21
N GLY A 247 7.70 -17.60 -27.49
CA GLY A 247 7.20 -17.81 -28.85
C GLY A 247 7.46 -16.60 -29.78
N ALA A 248 7.40 -15.37 -29.26
CA ALA A 248 7.75 -14.16 -30.00
C ALA A 248 9.25 -14.09 -30.28
N ALA A 249 10.09 -14.46 -29.31
CA ALA A 249 11.55 -14.51 -29.46
C ALA A 249 11.96 -15.56 -30.49
N GLU A 250 11.36 -16.76 -30.47
CA GLU A 250 11.59 -17.80 -31.48
C GLU A 250 11.19 -17.35 -32.88
N ARG A 251 10.03 -16.71 -33.03
CA ARG A 251 9.59 -16.16 -34.33
C ARG A 251 10.53 -15.06 -34.81
N LEU A 252 11.00 -14.20 -33.91
CA LEU A 252 11.96 -13.15 -34.25
C LEU A 252 13.28 -13.75 -34.70
N ALA A 253 13.82 -14.74 -33.98
CA ALA A 253 15.03 -15.45 -34.36
C ALA A 253 14.88 -16.14 -35.73
N ALA A 254 13.75 -16.81 -35.97
CA ALA A 254 13.45 -17.43 -37.26
C ALA A 254 13.35 -16.39 -38.40
N ASN A 255 12.78 -15.21 -38.12
CA ASN A 255 12.67 -14.14 -39.11
C ASN A 255 14.04 -13.51 -39.41
N ILE A 256 14.89 -13.31 -38.40
CA ILE A 256 16.27 -12.85 -38.57
C ILE A 256 17.06 -13.84 -39.43
N ALA A 257 17.00 -15.14 -39.12
CA ALA A 257 17.69 -16.17 -39.92
C ALA A 257 17.19 -16.20 -41.38
N ARG A 258 15.88 -16.04 -41.60
CA ARG A 258 15.31 -15.93 -42.96
C ARG A 258 15.79 -14.67 -43.67
N MET A 259 15.89 -13.55 -42.96
CA MET A 259 16.35 -12.28 -43.51
C MET A 259 17.83 -12.36 -43.90
N GLU A 260 18.68 -12.95 -43.06
CA GLU A 260 20.09 -13.23 -43.37
C GLU A 260 20.23 -14.10 -44.63
N ALA A 261 19.50 -15.22 -44.70
CA ALA A 261 19.54 -16.09 -45.88
C ALA A 261 19.05 -15.39 -47.16
N THR A 262 18.02 -14.54 -47.03
CA THR A 262 17.49 -13.74 -48.15
C THR A 262 18.51 -12.67 -48.58
N SER A 263 19.16 -12.00 -47.63
CA SER A 263 20.21 -11.01 -47.90
C SER A 263 21.44 -11.64 -48.55
N GLU A 264 21.86 -12.82 -48.12
CA GLU A 264 22.96 -13.56 -48.75
C GLU A 264 22.60 -13.96 -50.19
N THR A 265 21.38 -14.46 -50.40
CA THR A 265 20.88 -14.80 -51.74
C THR A 265 20.78 -13.57 -52.64
N ALA A 266 20.30 -12.43 -52.10
CA ALA A 266 20.22 -11.17 -52.82
C ALA A 266 21.62 -10.64 -53.17
N GLY A 267 22.57 -10.73 -52.25
CA GLY A 267 23.97 -10.38 -52.47
C GLY A 267 24.59 -11.20 -53.62
N ALA A 268 24.46 -12.53 -53.57
CA ALA A 268 24.96 -13.41 -54.63
C ALA A 268 24.30 -13.13 -55.99
N ARG A 269 22.99 -12.84 -56.00
CA ARG A 269 22.30 -12.43 -57.24
C ARG A 269 22.80 -11.10 -57.77
N LEU A 270 23.02 -10.11 -56.91
CA LEU A 270 23.55 -8.80 -57.32
C LEU A 270 24.97 -8.93 -57.88
N GLU A 271 25.83 -9.73 -57.27
CA GLU A 271 27.17 -10.03 -57.79
C GLU A 271 27.09 -10.69 -59.16
N SER A 272 26.22 -11.70 -59.33
CA SER A 272 26.00 -12.39 -60.61
C SER A 272 25.46 -11.45 -61.69
N VAL A 273 24.48 -10.60 -61.36
CA VAL A 273 23.95 -9.59 -62.29
C VAL A 273 25.04 -8.59 -62.67
N THR A 274 25.85 -8.14 -61.70
CA THR A 274 26.94 -7.18 -61.97
C THR A 274 28.00 -7.80 -62.88
N ALA A 275 28.39 -9.06 -62.65
CA ALA A 275 29.33 -9.77 -63.51
C ALA A 275 28.77 -9.94 -64.93
N THR A 276 27.52 -10.38 -65.05
CA THR A 276 26.85 -10.55 -66.36
C THR A 276 26.74 -9.22 -67.09
N MET A 277 26.41 -8.14 -66.39
CA MET A 277 26.28 -6.82 -66.98
C MET A 277 27.63 -6.30 -67.48
N SER A 278 28.72 -6.53 -66.72
CA SER A 278 30.08 -6.20 -67.15
C SER A 278 30.46 -6.95 -68.43
N GLU A 279 30.22 -8.26 -68.47
CA GLU A 279 30.51 -9.09 -69.64
C GLU A 279 29.67 -8.66 -70.86
N THR A 280 28.39 -8.33 -70.65
CA THR A 280 27.49 -7.88 -71.72
C THR A 280 27.93 -6.52 -72.27
N VAL A 281 28.33 -5.59 -71.39
CA VAL A 281 28.85 -4.28 -71.78
C VAL A 281 30.16 -4.41 -72.53
N ASP A 282 31.10 -5.22 -72.04
CA ASP A 282 32.37 -5.47 -72.73
C ASP A 282 32.13 -6.11 -74.11
N GLY A 283 31.23 -7.10 -74.21
CA GLY A 283 30.85 -7.72 -75.48
C GLY A 283 30.08 -6.80 -76.43
N LEU A 284 29.36 -5.80 -75.92
CA LEU A 284 28.76 -4.74 -76.74
C LEU A 284 29.83 -3.78 -77.25
N LEU A 285 30.74 -3.32 -76.38
CA LEU A 285 31.84 -2.44 -76.75
C LEU A 285 32.74 -3.08 -77.82
N ASP A 286 33.06 -4.36 -77.68
CA ASP A 286 33.89 -5.10 -78.66
C ASP A 286 33.18 -5.26 -80.01
N ARG A 287 31.89 -5.60 -80.02
CA ARG A 287 31.08 -5.63 -81.25
C ARG A 287 30.96 -4.26 -81.89
N THR A 288 30.76 -3.20 -81.11
CA THR A 288 30.72 -1.84 -81.63
C THR A 288 32.06 -1.42 -82.22
N ALA A 289 33.18 -1.71 -81.53
CA ALA A 289 34.52 -1.45 -82.04
C ALA A 289 34.78 -2.19 -83.35
N SER A 290 34.42 -3.47 -83.42
CA SER A 290 34.53 -4.29 -84.63
C SER A 290 33.67 -3.76 -85.78
N ALA A 291 32.41 -3.39 -85.51
CA ALA A 291 31.52 -2.82 -86.52
C ALA A 291 32.02 -1.48 -87.06
N VAL A 292 32.59 -0.63 -86.20
CA VAL A 292 33.21 0.65 -86.59
C VAL A 292 34.45 0.40 -87.45
N ASP A 293 35.31 -0.55 -87.09
CA ASP A 293 36.50 -0.87 -87.88
C ASP A 293 36.13 -1.43 -89.26
N GLU A 294 35.09 -2.29 -89.33
CA GLU A 294 34.58 -2.83 -90.59
C GLU A 294 33.94 -1.75 -91.46
N ALA A 295 33.16 -0.83 -90.87
CA ALA A 295 32.65 0.34 -91.57
C ALA A 295 33.81 1.21 -92.11
N ARG A 296 34.89 1.39 -91.34
CA ARG A 296 36.07 2.14 -91.78
C ARG A 296 36.76 1.47 -92.97
N LYS A 297 36.90 0.14 -92.96
CA LYS A 297 37.43 -0.64 -94.10
C LYS A 297 36.53 -0.51 -95.32
N GLY A 298 35.21 -0.65 -95.15
CA GLY A 298 34.23 -0.48 -96.21
C GLY A 298 34.28 0.89 -96.87
N ILE A 299 34.35 1.96 -96.07
CA ILE A 299 34.50 3.34 -96.57
C ILE A 299 35.81 3.50 -97.35
N THR A 300 36.91 2.93 -96.87
CA THR A 300 38.22 3.01 -97.55
C THR A 300 38.17 2.30 -98.89
N ALA A 301 37.64 1.07 -98.93
CA ALA A 301 37.49 0.30 -100.16
C ALA A 301 36.54 0.99 -101.17
N GLN A 302 35.45 1.58 -100.69
CA GLN A 302 34.54 2.36 -101.53
C GLN A 302 35.21 3.63 -102.07
N GLY A 303 36.03 4.30 -101.25
CA GLY A 303 36.85 5.44 -101.67
C GLY A 303 37.83 5.08 -102.79
N ASP A 304 38.54 3.96 -102.63
CA ASP A 304 39.47 3.45 -103.66
C ASP A 304 38.73 3.08 -104.95
N ALA A 305 37.56 2.44 -104.84
CA ALA A 305 36.72 2.12 -106.00
C ALA A 305 36.21 3.38 -106.72
N MET A 306 35.78 4.40 -105.98
CA MET A 306 35.40 5.70 -106.56
C MET A 306 36.58 6.39 -107.26
N ALA A 307 37.77 6.37 -106.67
CA ALA A 307 38.97 6.95 -107.27
C ALA A 307 39.36 6.22 -108.56
N ALA A 308 39.27 4.90 -108.59
CA ALA A 308 39.51 4.09 -109.78
C ALA A 308 38.47 4.37 -110.87
N MET A 309 37.18 4.45 -110.51
CA MET A 309 36.10 4.76 -111.45
C MET A 309 36.23 6.18 -112.02
N LEU A 310 36.61 7.17 -111.20
CA LEU A 310 36.87 8.54 -111.64
C LEU A 310 38.04 8.59 -112.62
N SER A 311 39.13 7.88 -112.33
CA SER A 311 40.30 7.78 -113.21
C SER A 311 39.95 7.12 -114.55
N ALA A 312 39.12 6.07 -114.52
CA ALA A 312 38.64 5.40 -115.73
C ALA A 312 37.73 6.31 -116.57
N ASN A 313 36.82 7.05 -115.93
CA ASN A 313 35.97 8.04 -116.60
C ASN A 313 36.82 9.17 -117.21
N GLN A 314 37.83 9.67 -116.49
CA GLN A 314 38.72 10.71 -117.00
C GLN A 314 39.50 10.23 -118.23
N ALA A 315 40.04 9.01 -118.20
CA ALA A 315 40.69 8.41 -119.37
C ALA A 315 39.73 8.18 -120.56
N SER A 316 38.48 7.82 -120.29
CA SER A 316 37.44 7.67 -121.32
C SER A 316 37.06 9.02 -121.95
N LEU A 317 36.92 10.07 -121.13
CA LEU A 317 36.68 11.44 -121.59
C LEU A 317 37.85 11.96 -122.43
N ASP A 318 39.09 11.75 -122.00
CA ASP A 318 40.29 12.16 -122.74
C ASP A 318 40.38 11.47 -124.11
N ARG A 319 40.09 10.16 -124.18
CA ARG A 319 40.00 9.44 -125.47
C ARG A 319 38.89 10.00 -126.34
N THR A 320 37.69 10.17 -125.80
CA THR A 320 36.54 10.69 -126.55
C THR A 320 36.82 12.11 -127.07
N ALA A 321 37.47 12.96 -126.27
CA ALA A 321 37.90 14.30 -126.67
C ALA A 321 38.93 14.26 -127.80
N THR A 322 39.91 13.35 -127.71
CA THR A 322 40.94 13.15 -128.75
C THR A 322 40.34 12.61 -130.05
N ASP A 323 39.46 11.62 -129.99
CA ASP A 323 38.76 11.06 -131.14
C ASP A 323 37.87 12.10 -131.80
N SER A 324 37.15 12.90 -130.99
CA SER A 324 36.32 14.01 -131.48
C SER A 324 37.16 15.11 -132.14
N ALA A 325 38.32 15.45 -131.57
CA ALA A 325 39.25 16.42 -132.17
C ALA A 325 39.81 15.89 -133.50
N THR A 326 40.12 14.60 -133.58
CA THR A 326 40.61 13.95 -134.81
C THR A 326 39.52 13.92 -135.88
N ALA A 327 38.30 13.50 -135.54
CA ALA A 327 37.17 13.51 -136.46
C ALA A 327 36.81 14.93 -136.93
N LEU A 328 36.96 15.94 -136.06
CA LEU A 328 36.79 17.34 -136.46
C LEU A 328 37.89 17.80 -137.42
N ALA A 329 39.15 17.43 -137.19
CA ALA A 329 40.26 17.73 -138.09
C ALA A 329 40.07 17.06 -139.46
N GLU A 330 39.63 15.80 -139.51
CA GLU A 330 39.29 15.10 -140.75
C GLU A 330 38.14 15.78 -141.50
N ARG A 331 37.09 16.21 -140.79
CA ARG A 331 35.99 16.97 -141.39
C ARG A 331 36.45 18.31 -141.94
N ILE A 332 37.30 19.04 -141.23
CA ILE A 332 37.88 20.31 -141.71
C ILE A 332 38.70 20.05 -142.97
N ALA A 333 39.56 19.02 -142.99
CA ALA A 333 40.34 18.65 -144.17
C ALA A 333 39.45 18.25 -145.36
N ALA A 334 38.36 17.51 -145.11
CA ALA A 334 37.39 17.16 -146.14
C ALA A 334 36.67 18.41 -146.68
N ILE A 335 36.30 19.36 -145.81
CA ILE A 335 35.71 20.64 -146.22
C ILE A 335 36.73 21.44 -147.05
N GLU A 336 37.99 21.52 -146.64
CA GLU A 336 39.06 22.17 -147.43
C GLU A 336 39.24 21.51 -148.80
N ALA A 337 39.20 20.18 -148.88
CA ALA A 337 39.27 19.44 -150.14
C ALA A 337 38.07 19.77 -151.05
N VAL A 338 36.86 19.83 -150.50
CA VAL A 338 35.66 20.25 -151.25
C VAL A 338 35.77 21.70 -151.69
N VAL A 339 36.25 22.61 -150.84
CA VAL A 339 36.47 24.02 -151.19
C VAL A 339 37.50 24.16 -152.32
N ASN A 340 38.62 23.44 -152.25
CA ASN A 340 39.63 23.41 -153.30
C ASN A 340 39.09 22.81 -154.60
N HIS A 341 38.29 21.73 -154.51
CA HIS A 341 37.65 21.13 -155.68
C HIS A 341 36.63 22.07 -156.32
N VAL A 342 35.82 22.78 -155.52
CA VAL A 342 34.88 23.80 -156.02
C VAL A 342 35.65 24.96 -156.66
N ALA A 343 36.76 25.41 -156.08
CA ALA A 343 37.62 26.44 -156.67
C ALA A 343 38.23 25.98 -158.02
N ASP A 344 38.65 24.72 -158.11
CA ASP A 344 39.21 24.13 -159.34
C ASP A 344 38.14 23.97 -160.43
N VAL A 345 36.94 23.49 -160.07
CA VAL A 345 35.78 23.42 -160.97
C VAL A 345 35.34 24.82 -161.41
N LEU A 346 35.38 25.83 -160.52
CA LEU A 346 35.08 27.21 -160.89
C LEU A 346 36.12 27.79 -161.83
N ASN A 347 37.41 27.57 -161.60
CA ASN A 347 38.48 28.02 -162.52
C ASN A 347 38.40 27.32 -163.87
N THR A 348 38.16 26.00 -163.88
CA THR A 348 37.97 25.21 -165.09
C THR A 348 36.70 25.64 -165.82
N GLY A 349 35.62 25.89 -165.07
CA GLY A 349 34.36 26.42 -165.58
C GLY A 349 34.53 27.82 -166.15
N GLN A 350 35.36 28.68 -165.56
CA GLN A 350 35.67 30.01 -166.07
C GLN A 350 36.49 29.94 -167.37
N ALA A 351 37.50 29.05 -167.44
CA ALA A 351 38.23 28.76 -168.66
C ALA A 351 37.34 28.14 -169.76
N GLN A 352 36.38 27.31 -169.36
CA GLN A 352 35.39 26.70 -170.25
C GLN A 352 34.33 27.70 -170.68
N VAL A 353 33.95 28.68 -169.84
CA VAL A 353 33.09 29.82 -170.20
C VAL A 353 33.83 30.78 -171.13
N ASP A 354 35.14 30.99 -170.97
CA ASP A 354 35.96 31.77 -171.91
C ASP A 354 36.13 31.04 -173.26
N ALA A 355 36.25 29.71 -173.24
CA ALA A 355 36.25 28.87 -174.44
C ALA A 355 34.86 28.80 -175.09
N MET A 356 33.79 28.79 -174.29
CA MET A 356 32.39 28.74 -174.73
C MET A 356 31.92 30.12 -175.21
N ALA A 357 32.43 31.23 -174.67
CA ALA A 357 32.24 32.57 -175.22
C ALA A 357 32.88 32.69 -176.62
N ARG A 358 34.00 32.00 -176.86
CA ARG A 358 34.63 31.89 -178.19
C ARG A 358 33.97 30.85 -179.12
N SER A 359 33.22 29.88 -178.59
CA SER A 359 32.54 28.83 -179.35
C SER A 359 31.04 29.08 -179.58
N ILE A 360 30.39 29.92 -178.77
CA ILE A 360 28.99 30.38 -178.93
C ILE A 360 28.88 31.44 -180.03
N GLU A 361 30.00 32.07 -180.41
CA GLU A 361 30.09 32.88 -181.62
C GLU A 361 30.09 32.02 -182.91
N ASP A 362 30.26 30.69 -182.83
CA ASP A 362 30.48 29.84 -184.01
C ASP A 362 29.51 28.65 -184.21
N SER A 363 28.58 28.33 -183.30
CA SER A 363 27.56 27.31 -183.62
C SER A 363 26.33 27.27 -182.71
N SER A 364 25.22 27.73 -183.29
CA SER A 364 23.83 27.44 -182.92
C SER A 364 23.52 25.92 -182.91
N GLY A 365 22.79 25.46 -181.88
CA GLY A 365 21.93 24.26 -181.97
C GLY A 365 22.38 23.00 -181.24
N ALA A 366 22.23 22.94 -179.90
CA ALA A 366 21.99 21.67 -179.18
C ALA A 366 21.50 21.87 -177.72
N ALA A 367 20.57 22.81 -177.50
CA ALA A 367 20.01 23.12 -176.18
C ALA A 367 18.83 22.21 -175.74
N GLN A 368 18.68 20.97 -176.22
CA GLN A 368 17.39 20.29 -176.01
C GLN A 368 17.39 18.76 -175.79
N ARG A 369 18.34 18.17 -175.05
CA ARG A 369 18.27 16.72 -174.73
C ARG A 369 18.65 16.27 -173.31
N PHE A 370 18.54 17.13 -172.29
CA PHE A 370 18.80 16.72 -170.89
C PHE A 370 17.62 17.01 -169.94
N ALA A 371 16.40 16.68 -170.36
CA ALA A 371 15.20 16.84 -169.51
C ALA A 371 14.24 15.65 -169.69
N GLY A 372 14.65 14.46 -169.24
CA GLY A 372 13.84 13.25 -169.41
C GLY A 372 13.88 12.17 -168.31
N GLU A 373 14.88 12.10 -167.42
CA GLU A 373 15.12 10.83 -166.67
C GLU A 373 15.19 10.91 -165.13
N ALA A 374 14.90 12.04 -164.48
CA ALA A 374 15.05 12.18 -163.02
C ALA A 374 13.73 12.08 -162.20
N ALA A 375 12.82 11.18 -162.56
CA ALA A 375 11.54 10.99 -161.85
C ALA A 375 11.26 9.56 -161.30
N PRO A 376 11.76 8.44 -161.86
CA PRO A 376 11.39 7.11 -161.36
C PRO A 376 12.07 6.67 -160.05
N GLN A 377 13.29 7.13 -159.75
CA GLN A 377 14.12 6.58 -158.66
C GLN A 377 13.74 7.07 -157.24
N LEU A 378 12.99 8.17 -157.12
CA LEU A 378 12.57 8.72 -155.83
C LEU A 378 11.23 8.15 -155.33
N LEU A 379 10.43 7.54 -156.20
CA LEU A 379 9.12 6.96 -155.83
C LEU A 379 9.26 5.56 -155.22
N GLU A 380 10.26 4.78 -155.65
CA GLU A 380 10.51 3.42 -155.19
C GLU A 380 11.13 3.36 -153.77
N SER A 381 11.99 4.32 -153.41
CA SER A 381 12.59 4.40 -152.08
C SER A 381 11.58 4.79 -150.99
N LEU A 382 10.59 5.63 -151.32
CA LEU A 382 9.54 6.07 -150.40
C LEU A 382 8.49 4.98 -150.11
N MET A 383 8.21 4.07 -151.06
CA MET A 383 7.28 2.96 -150.83
C MET A 383 7.86 1.90 -149.88
N ARG A 384 9.16 1.60 -150.00
CA ARG A 384 9.84 0.58 -149.18
C ARG A 384 9.97 0.96 -147.69
N ILE A 385 10.13 2.26 -147.41
CA ILE A 385 10.17 2.78 -146.03
C ILE A 385 8.78 2.70 -145.37
N ARG A 386 7.71 2.99 -146.13
CA ARG A 386 6.33 2.95 -145.64
C ARG A 386 5.89 1.53 -145.25
N ASP A 387 6.25 0.53 -146.03
CA ASP A 387 5.84 -0.85 -145.77
C ASP A 387 6.55 -1.44 -144.54
N THR A 388 7.81 -1.04 -144.30
CA THR A 388 8.59 -1.46 -143.11
C THR A 388 8.06 -0.82 -141.82
N ALA A 389 7.62 0.45 -141.88
CA ALA A 389 7.03 1.15 -140.73
C ALA A 389 5.69 0.55 -140.31
N ASN A 390 4.86 0.10 -141.26
CA ASN A 390 3.58 -0.54 -140.96
C ASN A 390 3.75 -1.91 -140.30
N ALA A 391 4.69 -2.73 -140.76
CA ALA A 391 4.97 -4.04 -140.15
C ALA A 391 5.49 -3.93 -138.69
N ALA A 392 6.27 -2.90 -138.38
CA ALA A 392 6.73 -2.63 -137.01
C ALA A 392 5.59 -2.15 -136.09
N ALA A 393 4.63 -1.38 -136.63
CA ALA A 393 3.47 -0.92 -135.90
C ALA A 393 2.49 -2.06 -135.56
N ASP A 394 2.31 -3.02 -136.47
CA ASP A 394 1.44 -4.19 -136.23
C ASP A 394 2.02 -5.12 -135.15
N HIS A 395 3.34 -5.38 -135.16
CA HIS A 395 4.00 -6.15 -134.11
C HIS A 395 3.96 -5.47 -132.73
N ALA A 396 4.07 -4.15 -132.68
CA ALA A 396 3.90 -3.41 -131.42
C ALA A 396 2.47 -3.52 -130.88
N ARG A 397 1.47 -3.53 -131.77
CA ARG A 397 0.06 -3.65 -131.40
C ARG A 397 -0.29 -5.05 -130.88
N GLU A 398 0.25 -6.10 -131.50
CA GLU A 398 0.11 -7.50 -131.07
C GLU A 398 0.81 -7.78 -129.73
N ALA A 399 2.00 -7.20 -129.51
CA ALA A 399 2.71 -7.31 -128.24
C ALA A 399 1.94 -6.64 -127.08
N ILE A 400 1.31 -5.50 -127.34
CA ILE A 400 0.49 -4.78 -126.34
C ILE A 400 -0.79 -5.55 -126.03
N GLU A 401 -1.47 -6.14 -127.01
CA GLU A 401 -2.67 -6.97 -126.78
C GLU A 401 -2.39 -8.22 -125.92
N ARG A 402 -1.17 -8.77 -125.98
CA ARG A 402 -0.79 -9.95 -125.17
C ARG A 402 -0.30 -9.61 -123.76
N ILE A 403 0.48 -8.53 -123.61
CA ILE A 403 1.15 -8.19 -122.34
C ILE A 403 0.18 -7.57 -121.32
N VAL A 404 -0.80 -6.79 -121.76
CA VAL A 404 -1.74 -6.09 -120.85
C VAL A 404 -2.60 -7.04 -119.99
N PRO A 405 -3.22 -8.11 -120.54
CA PRO A 405 -4.00 -9.05 -119.72
C PRO A 405 -3.11 -9.93 -118.81
N GLU A 406 -1.92 -10.36 -119.27
CA GLU A 406 -0.98 -11.14 -118.44
C GLU A 406 -0.46 -10.31 -117.24
N ALA A 407 -0.12 -9.04 -117.45
CA ALA A 407 0.29 -8.15 -116.38
C ALA A 407 -0.86 -7.83 -115.39
N SER A 408 -2.09 -7.67 -115.88
CA SER A 408 -3.26 -7.41 -115.03
C SER A 408 -3.57 -8.60 -114.11
N ALA A 409 -3.53 -9.83 -114.64
CA ALA A 409 -3.76 -11.03 -113.84
C ALA A 409 -2.66 -11.26 -112.79
N ALA A 410 -1.39 -11.00 -113.14
CA ALA A 410 -0.28 -11.13 -112.19
C ALA A 410 -0.34 -10.10 -111.05
N ILE A 411 -0.79 -8.87 -111.35
CA ILE A 411 -1.00 -7.83 -110.33
C ILE A 411 -2.20 -8.16 -109.44
N GLU A 412 -3.28 -8.72 -110.00
CA GLU A 412 -4.47 -9.11 -109.23
C GLU A 412 -4.17 -10.27 -108.26
N GLU A 413 -3.43 -11.28 -108.71
CA GLU A 413 -3.02 -12.42 -107.87
C GLU A 413 -2.06 -11.99 -106.76
N ALA A 414 -1.02 -11.21 -107.09
CA ALA A 414 -0.08 -10.66 -106.11
C ALA A 414 -0.77 -9.69 -105.13
N GLY A 415 -1.75 -8.92 -105.61
CA GLY A 415 -2.57 -8.03 -104.79
C GLY A 415 -3.45 -8.78 -103.80
N LYS A 416 -4.07 -9.90 -104.22
CA LYS A 416 -4.84 -10.78 -103.34
C LYS A 416 -3.97 -11.41 -102.26
N GLU A 417 -2.82 -11.99 -102.64
CA GLU A 417 -1.93 -12.67 -101.69
C GLU A 417 -1.32 -11.69 -100.67
N ALA A 418 -0.94 -10.48 -101.11
CA ALA A 418 -0.45 -9.43 -100.22
C ALA A 418 -1.54 -8.92 -99.27
N LEU A 419 -2.78 -8.75 -99.77
CA LEU A 419 -3.91 -8.31 -98.95
C LEU A 419 -4.27 -9.36 -97.90
N GLU A 420 -4.32 -10.64 -98.27
CA GLU A 420 -4.63 -11.76 -97.37
C GLU A 420 -3.58 -11.91 -96.26
N LYS A 421 -2.29 -11.81 -96.60
CA LYS A 421 -1.20 -11.74 -95.61
C LYS A 421 -1.31 -10.53 -94.67
N SER A 422 -1.67 -9.36 -95.21
CA SER A 422 -1.81 -8.14 -94.39
C SER A 422 -2.99 -8.26 -93.41
N LEU A 423 -4.13 -8.80 -93.85
CA LEU A 423 -5.30 -9.02 -93.01
C LEU A 423 -5.04 -10.07 -91.93
N ALA A 424 -4.31 -11.14 -92.24
CA ALA A 424 -3.89 -12.13 -91.26
C ALA A 424 -2.94 -11.52 -90.21
N ALA A 425 -1.95 -10.73 -90.62
CA ALA A 425 -1.03 -10.05 -89.71
C ALA A 425 -1.74 -9.01 -88.82
N ILE A 426 -2.74 -8.29 -89.36
CA ILE A 426 -3.56 -7.35 -88.58
C ILE A 426 -4.45 -8.11 -87.58
N ALA A 427 -5.06 -9.22 -87.97
CA ALA A 427 -5.88 -10.04 -87.07
C ALA A 427 -5.05 -10.62 -85.91
N GLU A 428 -3.84 -11.08 -86.18
CA GLU A 428 -2.90 -11.59 -85.16
C GLU A 428 -2.39 -10.47 -84.25
N ALA A 429 -2.08 -9.29 -84.79
CA ALA A 429 -1.73 -8.13 -83.98
C ALA A 429 -2.87 -7.67 -83.06
N GLN A 430 -4.13 -7.76 -83.54
CA GLN A 430 -5.32 -7.43 -82.74
C GLN A 430 -5.57 -8.44 -81.61
N THR A 431 -5.38 -9.74 -81.84
CA THR A 431 -5.53 -10.75 -80.78
C THR A 431 -4.44 -10.64 -79.71
N VAL A 432 -3.19 -10.40 -80.12
CA VAL A 432 -2.07 -10.15 -79.17
C VAL A 432 -2.32 -8.86 -78.38
N ALA A 433 -2.77 -7.78 -79.01
CA ALA A 433 -3.10 -6.53 -78.33
C ALA A 433 -4.28 -6.68 -77.36
N ALA A 434 -5.33 -7.42 -77.74
CA ALA A 434 -6.48 -7.69 -76.87
C ALA A 434 -6.09 -8.55 -75.66
N ALA A 435 -5.26 -9.58 -75.85
CA ALA A 435 -4.75 -10.41 -74.77
C ALA A 435 -3.87 -9.59 -73.79
N SER A 436 -2.99 -8.74 -74.33
CA SER A 436 -2.14 -7.87 -73.50
C SER A 436 -2.95 -6.80 -72.74
N ALA A 437 -4.02 -6.26 -73.34
CA ALA A 437 -4.93 -5.33 -72.67
C ALA A 437 -5.75 -6.00 -71.56
N ALA A 438 -6.16 -7.26 -71.76
CA ALA A 438 -6.84 -8.06 -70.73
C ALA A 438 -5.91 -8.40 -69.56
N GLU A 439 -4.66 -8.81 -69.85
CA GLU A 439 -3.64 -9.07 -68.83
C GLU A 439 -3.27 -7.81 -68.05
N ALA A 440 -3.12 -6.67 -68.73
CA ALA A 440 -2.86 -5.38 -68.09
C ALA A 440 -4.03 -4.95 -67.19
N SER A 441 -5.28 -5.19 -67.61
CA SER A 441 -6.47 -4.89 -66.82
C SER A 441 -6.57 -5.77 -65.57
N ASP A 442 -6.27 -7.07 -65.69
CA ASP A 442 -6.25 -7.98 -64.54
C ASP A 442 -5.14 -7.60 -63.54
N LYS A 443 -3.96 -7.26 -64.05
CA LYS A 443 -2.82 -6.79 -63.23
C LYS A 443 -3.12 -5.46 -62.54
N LEU A 444 -3.81 -4.53 -63.21
CA LEU A 444 -4.26 -3.27 -62.62
C LEU A 444 -5.30 -3.52 -61.52
N ASN A 445 -6.22 -4.47 -61.73
CA ASN A 445 -7.24 -4.81 -60.74
C ASN A 445 -6.61 -5.46 -59.49
N GLN A 446 -5.63 -6.37 -59.68
CA GLN A 446 -4.84 -6.93 -58.60
C GLN A 446 -4.05 -5.86 -57.83
N GLN A 447 -3.48 -4.88 -58.54
CA GLN A 447 -2.81 -3.74 -57.88
C GLN A 447 -3.79 -2.85 -57.10
N MET A 448 -5.00 -2.63 -57.60
CA MET A 448 -6.02 -1.85 -56.90
C MET A 448 -6.45 -2.53 -55.59
N VAL A 449 -6.60 -3.85 -55.59
CA VAL A 449 -6.86 -4.65 -54.38
C VAL A 449 -5.68 -4.58 -53.41
N ALA A 450 -4.44 -4.73 -53.89
CA ALA A 450 -3.26 -4.62 -53.04
C ALA A 450 -3.09 -3.22 -52.41
N ILE A 451 -3.45 -2.16 -53.15
CA ILE A 451 -3.45 -0.78 -52.65
C ILE A 451 -4.56 -0.57 -51.60
N ALA A 452 -5.73 -1.16 -51.78
CA ALA A 452 -6.81 -1.12 -50.79
C ALA A 452 -6.40 -1.80 -49.48
N ASP A 453 -5.78 -2.98 -49.54
CA ASP A 453 -5.27 -3.69 -48.36
C ASP A 453 -4.13 -2.92 -47.66
N ALA A 454 -3.23 -2.31 -48.44
CA ALA A 454 -2.17 -1.47 -47.89
C ALA A 454 -2.74 -0.21 -47.20
N SER A 455 -3.81 0.37 -47.75
CA SER A 455 -4.49 1.53 -47.17
C SER A 455 -5.17 1.18 -45.84
N GLY A 456 -5.81 0.00 -45.76
CA GLY A 456 -6.36 -0.51 -44.50
C GLY A 456 -5.31 -0.73 -43.41
N HIS A 457 -4.11 -1.20 -43.78
CA HIS A 457 -2.99 -1.33 -42.83
C HIS A 457 -2.43 0.02 -42.37
N ILE A 458 -2.39 1.02 -43.25
CA ILE A 458 -1.94 2.38 -42.91
C ILE A 458 -2.96 3.08 -42.00
N GLU A 459 -4.26 2.94 -42.25
CA GLU A 459 -5.32 3.47 -41.37
C GLU A 459 -5.27 2.84 -39.98
N ALA A 460 -5.09 1.51 -39.91
CA ALA A 460 -4.93 0.80 -38.63
C ALA A 460 -3.69 1.29 -37.86
N ARG A 461 -2.56 1.55 -38.53
CA ARG A 461 -1.37 2.11 -37.90
C ARG A 461 -1.52 3.57 -37.48
N LEU A 462 -2.22 4.37 -38.28
CA LEU A 462 -2.42 5.79 -37.99
C LEU A 462 -3.33 5.98 -36.76
N ALA A 463 -4.35 5.13 -36.60
CA ALA A 463 -5.19 5.09 -35.40
C ALA A 463 -4.35 4.79 -34.15
N ASP A 464 -3.45 3.79 -34.23
CA ASP A 464 -2.56 3.39 -33.12
C ASP A 464 -1.58 4.51 -32.72
N THR A 465 -1.02 5.24 -33.68
CA THR A 465 -0.16 6.41 -33.40
C THR A 465 -0.93 7.62 -32.82
N SER A 466 -2.18 7.85 -33.25
CA SER A 466 -3.01 8.94 -32.74
C SER A 466 -3.39 8.72 -31.26
N GLU A 467 -3.67 7.48 -30.88
CA GLU A 467 -3.91 7.10 -29.48
C GLU A 467 -2.66 7.28 -28.61
N ALA A 468 -1.48 6.92 -29.13
CA ALA A 468 -0.20 7.10 -28.45
C ALA A 468 0.14 8.59 -28.24
N ASP A 469 -0.07 9.45 -29.24
CA ASP A 469 0.14 10.90 -29.14
C ASP A 469 -0.84 11.54 -28.14
N GLY A 470 -2.11 11.11 -28.16
CA GLY A 470 -3.11 11.54 -27.19
C GLY A 470 -2.81 11.10 -25.76
N PHE A 471 -2.18 9.94 -25.57
CA PHE A 471 -1.69 9.48 -24.27
C PHE A 471 -0.50 10.32 -23.78
N ALA A 472 0.54 10.50 -24.61
CA ALA A 472 1.73 11.26 -24.26
C ALA A 472 1.38 12.71 -23.85
N ARG A 473 0.44 13.33 -24.56
CA ARG A 473 0.00 14.70 -24.25
C ARG A 473 -0.81 14.79 -22.96
N ARG A 474 -1.67 13.81 -22.66
CA ARG A 474 -2.41 13.73 -21.39
C ARG A 474 -1.49 13.49 -20.20
N VAL A 475 -0.53 12.58 -20.34
CA VAL A 475 0.48 12.30 -19.30
C VAL A 475 1.36 13.53 -19.05
N SER A 476 1.79 14.23 -20.10
CA SER A 476 2.59 15.46 -19.96
C SER A 476 1.85 16.56 -19.19
N THR A 477 0.56 16.78 -19.45
CA THR A 477 -0.25 17.76 -18.72
C THR A 477 -0.44 17.38 -17.26
N LEU A 478 -0.61 16.08 -16.96
CA LEU A 478 -0.75 15.57 -15.60
C LEU A 478 0.57 15.68 -14.82
N ILE A 479 1.72 15.40 -15.44
CA ILE A 479 3.04 15.59 -14.83
C ILE A 479 3.26 17.06 -14.48
N GLU A 480 2.91 17.98 -15.37
CA GLU A 480 3.05 19.41 -15.12
C GLU A 480 2.15 19.86 -13.95
N SER A 481 0.91 19.36 -13.89
CA SER A 481 -0.02 19.63 -12.78
C SER A 481 0.50 19.11 -11.43
N LEU A 482 1.03 17.88 -11.40
CA LEU A 482 1.62 17.26 -10.21
C LEU A 482 2.87 17.98 -9.73
N ASN A 483 3.68 18.47 -10.67
CA ASN A 483 4.90 19.20 -10.36
C ASN A 483 4.56 20.57 -9.74
N SER A 484 3.58 21.28 -10.31
CA SER A 484 3.03 22.51 -9.70
C SER A 484 2.51 22.26 -8.29
N ALA A 485 1.68 21.24 -8.10
CA ALA A 485 1.14 20.91 -6.78
C ALA A 485 2.23 20.46 -5.78
N SER A 486 3.31 19.81 -6.25
CA SER A 486 4.47 19.48 -5.41
C SER A 486 5.23 20.73 -4.94
N ILE A 487 5.33 21.75 -5.80
CA ILE A 487 5.97 23.02 -5.49
C ILE A 487 5.14 23.77 -4.44
N ASP A 488 3.83 23.88 -4.66
CA ASP A 488 2.92 24.58 -3.76
C ASP A 488 2.92 23.92 -2.36
N LEU A 489 2.90 22.58 -2.32
CA LEU A 489 2.99 21.80 -1.07
C LEU A 489 4.34 22.01 -0.35
N ALA A 490 5.44 22.08 -1.09
CA ALA A 490 6.76 22.35 -0.53
C ALA A 490 6.90 23.80 -0.01
N ALA A 491 6.21 24.75 -0.63
CA ALA A 491 6.21 26.16 -0.26
C ALA A 491 5.41 26.43 1.02
N ILE A 492 4.32 25.68 1.27
CA ILE A 492 3.54 25.82 2.52
C ILE A 492 4.31 25.32 3.75
N TYR A 493 5.16 24.30 3.58
CA TYR A 493 5.91 23.67 4.69
C TYR A 493 7.27 24.31 5.00
N ALA A 494 7.78 25.21 4.16
CA ALA A 494 9.03 25.91 4.38
C ALA A 494 8.80 27.41 4.34
N SER A 495 9.09 28.12 5.43
CA SER A 495 8.95 29.58 5.52
C SER A 495 9.89 30.36 4.59
N ASP A 496 10.78 29.69 3.85
CA ASP A 496 11.52 30.20 2.70
C ASP A 496 11.87 29.03 1.75
N VAL A 497 11.64 29.21 0.45
CA VAL A 497 12.06 28.26 -0.60
C VAL A 497 13.54 28.53 -0.90
N PRO A 498 14.49 27.61 -0.59
CA PRO A 498 15.90 27.88 -0.83
C PRO A 498 16.25 27.79 -2.32
N ASP A 499 17.05 28.76 -2.79
CA ASP A 499 17.53 28.92 -4.18
C ASP A 499 18.11 27.64 -4.81
N THR A 500 18.61 26.71 -4.00
CA THR A 500 19.18 25.44 -4.45
C THR A 500 18.17 24.51 -5.13
N SER A 501 16.91 24.50 -4.68
CA SER A 501 15.87 23.64 -5.27
C SER A 501 15.37 24.24 -6.59
N TRP A 502 15.31 25.57 -6.67
CA TRP A 502 15.01 26.29 -7.89
C TRP A 502 16.11 26.16 -8.95
N ALA A 503 17.38 26.22 -8.53
CA ALA A 503 18.50 25.99 -9.43
C ALA A 503 18.48 24.57 -10.03
N ALA A 504 18.13 23.54 -9.24
CA ALA A 504 17.99 22.17 -9.73
C ALA A 504 16.84 22.03 -10.75
N TYR A 505 15.70 22.65 -10.47
CA TYR A 505 14.53 22.64 -11.35
C TYR A 505 14.79 23.34 -12.70
N LEU A 506 15.39 24.53 -12.67
CA LEU A 506 15.76 25.28 -13.89
C LEU A 506 16.85 24.57 -14.70
N LYS A 507 17.66 23.71 -14.07
CA LYS A 507 18.68 22.87 -14.71
C LYS A 507 18.11 21.56 -15.28
N GLY A 508 16.80 21.33 -15.15
CA GLY A 508 16.08 20.21 -15.75
C GLY A 508 15.66 19.09 -14.79
N ASP A 509 16.00 19.19 -13.50
CA ASP A 509 15.57 18.22 -12.48
C ASP A 509 14.16 18.54 -11.96
N ARG A 510 13.14 18.12 -12.72
CA ARG A 510 11.73 18.32 -12.37
C ARG A 510 11.28 17.57 -11.11
N GLY A 511 12.08 16.65 -10.57
CA GLY A 511 11.78 15.91 -9.34
C GLY A 511 12.29 16.56 -8.05
N ALA A 512 13.02 17.67 -8.15
CA ALA A 512 13.68 18.32 -7.00
C ALA A 512 12.68 18.76 -5.91
N PHE A 513 11.53 19.30 -6.30
CA PHE A 513 10.49 19.76 -5.38
C PHE A 513 9.72 18.61 -4.76
N THR A 514 9.38 17.60 -5.54
CA THR A 514 8.70 16.39 -5.05
C THR A 514 9.56 15.64 -4.03
N ARG A 515 10.86 15.45 -4.27
CA ARG A 515 11.78 14.85 -3.29
C ARG A 515 11.87 15.65 -2.00
N ARG A 516 11.89 16.97 -2.12
CA ARG A 516 11.94 17.85 -0.96
C ARG A 516 10.63 17.81 -0.17
N ALA A 517 9.48 17.84 -0.85
CA ALA A 517 8.18 17.68 -0.22
C ALA A 517 8.11 16.35 0.54
N VAL A 518 8.49 15.23 -0.07
CA VAL A 518 8.60 13.92 0.61
C VAL A 518 9.50 14.00 1.83
N LYS A 519 10.70 14.59 1.71
CA LYS A 519 11.63 14.73 2.83
C LYS A 519 11.08 15.60 3.96
N LEU A 520 10.39 16.70 3.64
CA LEU A 520 9.75 17.56 4.64
C LEU A 520 8.60 16.83 5.35
N LEU A 521 7.84 16.00 4.63
CA LEU A 521 6.78 15.16 5.20
C LEU A 521 7.32 14.00 6.03
N ASP A 522 8.51 13.49 5.71
CA ASP A 522 9.23 12.46 6.48
C ASP A 522 9.89 13.05 7.75
N THR A 523 10.24 14.35 7.73
CA THR A 523 10.86 15.06 8.86
C THR A 523 9.83 15.72 9.79
N GLY A 524 8.64 16.07 9.28
CA GLY A 524 7.51 16.56 10.06
C GLY A 524 6.71 15.40 10.65
N ASP A 525 6.27 15.50 11.91
CA ASP A 525 5.36 14.51 12.49
C ASP A 525 4.12 14.37 11.58
N MET A 526 3.76 13.15 11.18
CA MET A 526 2.60 12.90 10.32
C MET A 526 1.29 13.50 10.89
N ARG A 527 1.26 13.73 12.22
CA ARG A 527 0.20 14.48 12.94
C ARG A 527 0.10 15.94 12.52
N ALA A 528 1.21 16.60 12.19
CA ALA A 528 1.22 17.98 11.72
C ALA A 528 0.56 18.09 10.33
N ILE A 529 0.70 17.08 9.46
CA ILE A 529 0.01 17.02 8.17
C ILE A 529 -1.48 16.87 8.37
N VAL A 530 -1.89 15.95 9.25
CA VAL A 530 -3.30 15.75 9.61
C VAL A 530 -3.91 17.04 10.19
N GLN A 531 -3.22 17.69 11.12
CA GLN A 531 -3.67 18.94 11.74
C GLN A 531 -3.70 20.10 10.74
N ALA A 532 -2.71 20.21 9.85
CA ALA A 532 -2.69 21.24 8.82
C ALA A 532 -3.78 21.00 7.76
N TYR A 533 -4.06 19.74 7.41
CA TYR A 533 -5.14 19.37 6.50
C TYR A 533 -6.54 19.70 7.07
N GLU A 534 -6.72 19.61 8.39
CA GLU A 534 -7.97 20.02 9.04
C GLU A 534 -8.15 21.54 9.11
N ASN A 535 -7.06 22.29 9.31
CA ASN A 535 -7.08 23.72 9.63
C ASN A 535 -6.77 24.67 8.47
N ASP A 536 -6.17 24.19 7.37
CA ASP A 536 -5.81 25.00 6.19
C ASP A 536 -6.49 24.45 4.92
N ASP A 537 -7.51 25.17 4.45
CA ASP A 537 -8.28 24.80 3.26
C ASP A 537 -7.46 24.89 1.97
N THR A 538 -6.46 25.77 1.90
CA THR A 538 -5.60 25.90 0.71
C THR A 538 -4.70 24.68 0.59
N LEU A 539 -4.12 24.24 1.70
CA LEU A 539 -3.33 23.02 1.77
C LEU A 539 -4.18 21.78 1.46
N ARG A 540 -5.40 21.72 2.01
CA ARG A 540 -6.37 20.65 1.77
C ARG A 540 -6.67 20.49 0.28
N ASP A 541 -6.94 21.59 -0.41
CA ASP A 541 -7.23 21.60 -1.85
C ASP A 541 -6.02 21.16 -2.68
N GLN A 542 -4.81 21.61 -2.31
CA GLN A 542 -3.59 21.20 -2.99
C GLN A 542 -3.29 19.70 -2.83
N ILE A 543 -3.50 19.15 -1.63
CA ILE A 543 -3.31 17.72 -1.36
C ILE A 543 -4.35 16.89 -2.14
N ASN A 544 -5.63 17.28 -2.12
CA ASN A 544 -6.68 16.59 -2.86
C ASN A 544 -6.45 16.65 -4.36
N ARG A 545 -6.01 17.80 -4.89
CA ARG A 545 -5.64 17.96 -6.29
C ARG A 545 -4.45 17.09 -6.67
N TYR A 546 -3.42 17.02 -5.83
CA TYR A 546 -2.26 16.15 -6.05
C TYR A 546 -2.66 14.68 -6.14
N ILE A 547 -3.47 14.19 -5.18
CA ILE A 547 -3.97 12.81 -5.15
C ILE A 547 -4.80 12.51 -6.39
N HIS A 548 -5.74 13.40 -6.74
CA HIS A 548 -6.60 13.21 -7.90
C HIS A 548 -5.82 13.16 -9.22
N ASP A 549 -4.87 14.10 -9.42
CA ASP A 549 -4.07 14.17 -10.64
C ASP A 549 -3.08 12.98 -10.75
N PHE A 550 -2.56 12.50 -9.62
CA PHE A 550 -1.73 11.29 -9.58
C PHE A 550 -2.54 10.04 -9.94
N GLU A 551 -3.75 9.89 -9.39
CA GLU A 551 -4.65 8.77 -9.71
C GLU A 551 -5.16 8.81 -11.15
N ALA A 552 -5.41 10.01 -11.69
CA ALA A 552 -5.76 10.19 -13.10
C ALA A 552 -4.63 9.74 -14.01
N MET A 553 -3.38 10.05 -13.67
CA MET A 553 -2.20 9.55 -14.39
C MET A 553 -2.04 8.05 -14.26
N LEU A 554 -2.20 7.51 -13.06
CA LEU A 554 -2.09 6.07 -12.80
C LEU A 554 -3.16 5.29 -13.57
N ARG A 555 -4.40 5.78 -13.61
CA ARG A 555 -5.47 5.21 -14.45
C ARG A 555 -5.15 5.29 -15.93
N ALA A 556 -4.61 6.41 -16.41
CA ALA A 556 -4.22 6.55 -17.81
C ALA A 556 -3.11 5.56 -18.20
N VAL A 557 -2.10 5.38 -17.34
CA VAL A 557 -1.01 4.42 -17.55
C VAL A 557 -1.52 2.98 -17.50
N LEU A 558 -2.36 2.64 -16.52
CA LEU A 558 -2.91 1.29 -16.37
C LEU A 558 -3.88 0.89 -17.49
N ALA A 559 -4.52 1.86 -18.15
CA ALA A 559 -5.40 1.63 -19.30
C ALA A 559 -4.65 1.23 -20.59
N GLN A 560 -3.32 1.44 -20.66
CA GLN A 560 -2.51 1.04 -21.80
C GLN A 560 -2.25 -0.49 -21.80
N ARG A 561 -2.12 -1.11 -22.98
CA ARG A 561 -1.69 -2.51 -23.10
C ARG A 561 -0.26 -2.67 -22.56
N ASP A 562 0.00 -3.70 -21.76
CA ASP A 562 1.29 -3.98 -21.09
C ASP A 562 1.74 -2.95 -20.03
N SER A 563 0.80 -2.42 -19.24
CA SER A 563 1.00 -1.30 -18.31
C SER A 563 1.55 -1.65 -16.91
N ALA A 564 1.59 -2.93 -16.53
CA ALA A 564 1.96 -3.34 -15.16
C ALA A 564 3.37 -2.89 -14.71
N PRO A 565 4.44 -2.96 -15.55
CA PRO A 565 5.77 -2.54 -15.15
C PRO A 565 5.89 -1.01 -15.00
N ILE A 566 5.18 -0.27 -15.85
CA ILE A 566 5.20 1.20 -15.86
C ILE A 566 4.44 1.74 -14.63
N GLY A 567 3.31 1.13 -14.27
CA GLY A 567 2.57 1.48 -13.06
C GLY A 567 3.38 1.30 -11.77
N VAL A 568 4.13 0.21 -11.64
CA VAL A 568 5.01 -0.04 -10.48
C VAL A 568 6.19 0.93 -10.42
N THR A 569 6.76 1.27 -11.58
CA THR A 569 7.83 2.27 -11.68
C THR A 569 7.34 3.67 -11.31
N LEU A 570 6.11 4.02 -11.70
CA LEU A 570 5.47 5.29 -11.35
C LEU A 570 5.18 5.39 -9.84
N LEU A 571 4.73 4.30 -9.22
CA LEU A 571 4.44 4.25 -7.78
C LEU A 571 5.71 4.27 -6.91
N SER A 572 6.82 3.72 -7.41
CA SER A 572 8.13 3.74 -6.74
C SER A 572 8.94 5.03 -6.96
N SER A 573 8.50 5.89 -7.89
CA SER A 573 9.04 7.23 -8.12
C SER A 573 8.81 8.16 -6.92
N ASP A 574 9.56 9.27 -6.87
CA ASP A 574 9.42 10.27 -5.81
C ASP A 574 8.02 10.93 -5.81
N MET A 575 7.35 11.00 -6.97
CA MET A 575 5.93 11.41 -7.07
C MET A 575 4.99 10.39 -6.44
N GLY A 576 5.23 9.10 -6.65
CA GLY A 576 4.46 8.03 -6.02
C GLY A 576 4.65 7.98 -4.51
N LYS A 577 5.87 8.19 -4.02
CA LYS A 577 6.16 8.29 -2.58
C LYS A 577 5.41 9.46 -1.93
N LEU A 578 5.34 10.61 -2.61
CA LEU A 578 4.58 11.77 -2.14
C LEU A 578 3.08 11.45 -2.08
N TYR A 579 2.54 10.80 -3.11
CA TYR A 579 1.16 10.33 -3.14
C TYR A 579 0.86 9.39 -1.97
N VAL A 580 1.69 8.37 -1.73
CA VAL A 580 1.47 7.40 -0.64
C VAL A 580 1.49 8.10 0.73
N ALA A 581 2.44 9.01 0.95
CA ALA A 581 2.52 9.76 2.21
C ALA A 581 1.27 10.63 2.46
N LEU A 582 0.77 11.31 1.43
CA LEU A 582 -0.43 12.14 1.51
C LEU A 582 -1.71 11.32 1.66
N ALA A 583 -1.85 10.23 0.91
CA ALA A 583 -3.00 9.34 0.98
C ALA A 583 -3.12 8.67 2.36
N GLN A 584 -2.00 8.21 2.94
CA GLN A 584 -1.97 7.65 4.29
C GLN A 584 -2.35 8.67 5.37
N ALA A 585 -1.94 9.93 5.20
CA ALA A 585 -2.32 11.00 6.12
C ALA A 585 -3.84 11.27 6.11
N ILE A 586 -4.48 11.23 4.93
CA ILE A 586 -5.93 11.39 4.78
C ILE A 586 -6.70 10.14 5.23
N GLU A 587 -6.18 8.94 4.99
CA GLU A 587 -6.84 7.70 5.39
C GLU A 587 -6.91 7.57 6.92
N ARG A 588 -5.84 8.00 7.62
CA ARG A 588 -5.80 8.09 9.10
C ARG A 588 -6.76 9.12 9.70
N LEU A 589 -7.27 10.07 8.91
CA LEU A 589 -8.32 11.01 9.33
C LEU A 589 -9.73 10.41 9.26
N ARG A 590 -9.91 9.34 8.48
CA ARG A 590 -11.21 8.67 8.29
C ARG A 590 -11.41 7.46 9.22
N ALA A 591 -10.34 6.94 9.81
CA ALA A 591 -10.32 5.85 10.77
C ALA A 591 -10.32 6.38 12.21
#